data_AF-A0AAP5HHL8-F1
#
_entry.id   AF-A0AAP5HHL8-F1
#
_cell.length_a   1.000
_cell.length_b   1.000
_cell.length_c   1.000
_cell.angle_alpha   90.00
_cell.angle_beta   90.00
_cell.angle_gamma   90.00
#
_symmetry.space_group_name_H-M   'P 1'
#
loop_
_entity.id
_entity.type
_entity.pdbx_description
1 polymer ?
#
loop_
_entity_poly.entity_id
_entity_poly.type
_entity_poly.pdbx_seq_one_letter_code
_entity_poly.pdbx_strand_id
1 'polypeptide(L)' 'MVALQDTQPVPRRPQTARRELYREQCQDEDGNRFVVIIWQNKPGLSTVSYSLEDGTPLHYEDECFFATPGGKMLTRCAS' A
#
# COMPACT_ATOMS: atom_id res chain seq x y z
N MET A 1 2.34 -40.07 -10.42
CA MET A 1 3.04 -38.87 -9.91
C MET A 1 2.36 -37.67 -10.53
N VAL A 2 1.65 -36.84 -9.75
CA VAL A 2 1.02 -35.62 -10.25
C VAL A 2 1.89 -34.43 -9.83
N ALA A 3 2.59 -33.84 -10.78
CA ALA A 3 3.23 -32.55 -10.63
C ALA A 3 2.33 -31.52 -11.32
N LEU A 4 1.58 -30.76 -10.54
CA LEU A 4 0.92 -29.54 -11.00
C LEU A 4 1.68 -28.39 -10.36
N GLN A 5 2.69 -27.93 -11.08
CA GLN A 5 3.47 -26.76 -10.77
C GLN A 5 2.73 -25.51 -11.23
N ASP A 6 3.04 -24.43 -10.53
CA ASP A 6 2.95 -23.05 -10.96
C ASP A 6 1.58 -22.38 -10.83
N THR A 7 1.27 -22.00 -9.58
CA THR A 7 0.43 -20.86 -9.27
C THR A 7 1.01 -19.63 -9.98
N GLN A 8 0.48 -19.34 -11.16
CA GLN A 8 0.84 -18.17 -11.96
C GLN A 8 0.91 -16.92 -11.08
N PRO A 9 1.99 -16.12 -11.15
CA PRO A 9 2.01 -14.80 -10.54
C PRO A 9 0.92 -13.98 -11.24
N VAL A 10 -0.10 -13.58 -10.47
CA VAL A 10 -1.12 -12.60 -10.88
C VAL A 10 -0.47 -11.51 -11.74
N PRO A 11 -1.00 -11.23 -12.95
CA PRO A 11 -0.46 -10.17 -13.77
C PRO A 11 -0.67 -8.85 -13.03
N ARG A 12 0.37 -8.38 -12.33
CA ARG A 12 0.42 -7.02 -11.79
C ARG A 12 0.28 -6.12 -13.00
N ARG A 13 -0.91 -5.52 -13.14
CA ARG A 13 -1.22 -4.55 -14.21
C ARG A 13 -0.03 -3.62 -14.40
N PRO A 14 0.31 -3.26 -15.64
CA PRO A 14 1.34 -2.26 -15.88
C PRO A 14 0.89 -0.99 -15.15
N GLN A 15 1.57 -0.65 -14.06
CA GLN A 15 1.40 0.62 -13.35
C GLN A 15 1.98 1.71 -14.23
N THR A 16 1.22 2.08 -15.27
CA THR A 16 1.59 3.19 -16.12
C THR A 16 1.56 4.48 -15.29
N ALA A 17 2.77 4.97 -14.98
CA ALA A 17 3.15 6.33 -14.59
C ALA A 17 3.02 6.78 -13.12
N ARG A 18 2.95 5.88 -12.12
CA ARG A 18 3.16 6.27 -10.71
C ARG A 18 4.53 5.83 -10.22
N ARG A 19 5.29 6.78 -9.66
CA ARG A 19 6.63 6.50 -9.12
C ARG A 19 6.51 6.21 -7.62
N GLU A 20 6.99 5.05 -7.18
CA GLU A 20 7.18 4.77 -5.75
C GLU A 20 8.17 5.80 -5.19
N LEU A 21 7.77 6.53 -4.15
CA LEU A 21 8.63 7.46 -3.44
C LEU A 21 9.35 6.75 -2.29
N TYR A 22 8.57 6.17 -1.39
CA TYR A 22 9.05 5.38 -0.26
C TYR A 22 7.92 4.48 0.28
N ARG A 23 8.28 3.60 1.20
CA ARG A 23 7.38 2.67 1.88
C ARG A 23 7.53 2.79 3.39
N GLU A 24 6.45 2.60 4.12
CA GLU A 24 6.34 2.77 5.56
C GLU A 24 5.75 1.55 6.23
N GLN A 25 6.25 1.21 7.42
CA GLN A 25 5.64 0.19 8.26
C GLN A 25 4.61 0.84 9.18
N CYS A 26 3.37 0.42 9.01
CA CYS A 26 2.24 0.82 9.83
C CYS A 26 1.64 -0.40 10.52
N GLN A 27 0.79 -0.18 11.51
CA GLN A 27 0.03 -1.22 12.18
C GLN A 27 -1.43 -0.82 12.32
N ASP A 28 -2.33 -1.79 12.29
CA ASP A 28 -3.72 -1.54 12.69
C ASP A 28 -3.88 -1.56 14.23
N GLU A 29 -5.10 -1.28 14.69
CA GLU A 29 -5.46 -1.33 16.11
C GLU A 29 -5.30 -2.72 16.74
N ASP A 30 -5.29 -3.78 15.92
CA ASP A 30 -5.11 -5.17 16.33
C ASP A 30 -3.61 -5.55 16.40
N GLY A 31 -2.71 -4.64 15.99
CA GLY A 31 -1.26 -4.85 16.00
C GLY A 31 -0.73 -5.57 14.75
N ASN A 32 -1.57 -5.78 13.74
CA ASN A 32 -1.15 -6.35 12.46
C ASN A 32 -0.34 -5.33 11.69
N ARG A 33 0.83 -5.74 11.21
CA ARG A 33 1.73 -4.87 10.47
C ARG A 33 1.37 -4.85 9.00
N PHE A 34 1.31 -3.65 8.44
CA PHE A 34 1.03 -3.37 7.06
C PHE A 34 2.12 -2.48 6.48
N VAL A 35 2.49 -2.73 5.23
CA VAL A 35 3.42 -1.87 4.49
C VAL A 35 2.63 -0.94 3.60
N VAL A 36 2.72 0.35 3.89
CA VAL A 36 2.10 1.44 3.14
C VAL A 36 3.11 1.98 2.14
N ILE A 37 2.78 1.94 0.85
CA ILE A 37 3.59 2.49 -0.24
C ILE A 37 3.04 3.86 -0.62
N ILE A 38 3.95 4.83 -0.71
CA ILE A 38 3.66 6.20 -1.10
C ILE A 38 4.06 6.37 -2.56
N TRP A 39 3.07 6.69 -3.38
CA TRP A 39 3.20 6.88 -4.81
C TRP A 39 3.14 8.37 -5.17
N GLN A 40 4.05 8.82 -6.02
CA GLN A 40 3.91 10.11 -6.68
C GLN A 40 2.95 9.97 -7.87
N ASN A 41 1.86 10.74 -7.84
CA ASN A 41 0.85 10.70 -8.90
C ASN A 41 1.30 11.40 -10.18
N LYS A 42 1.93 12.56 -10.05
CA LYS A 42 2.46 13.33 -11.18
C LYS A 42 3.77 14.02 -10.77
N PRO A 43 4.81 14.00 -11.62
CA PRO A 43 6.00 14.79 -11.38
C PRO A 43 5.66 16.28 -11.35
N GLY A 44 6.09 16.98 -10.30
CA GLY A 44 5.85 18.43 -10.10
C GLY A 44 4.59 18.77 -9.30
N LEU A 45 3.77 17.80 -8.90
CA LEU A 45 2.68 17.99 -7.95
C LEU A 45 3.03 17.33 -6.62
N SER A 46 2.78 18.03 -5.51
CA SER A 46 2.96 17.48 -4.15
C SER A 46 1.88 16.46 -3.74
N THR A 47 1.00 16.08 -4.67
CA THR A 47 -0.04 15.09 -4.42
C THR A 47 0.53 13.68 -4.53
N VAL A 48 0.45 12.95 -3.43
CA VAL A 48 0.81 11.53 -3.35
C VAL A 48 -0.44 10.67 -3.24
N SER A 49 -0.31 9.38 -3.55
CA SER A 49 -1.32 8.36 -3.30
C SER A 49 -0.73 7.27 -2.42
N TYR A 50 -1.57 6.67 -1.60
CA TYR A 50 -1.17 5.65 -0.64
C TYR A 50 -1.81 4.33 -1.03
N SER A 51 -1.05 3.25 -0.94
CA SER A 51 -1.61 1.90 -1.09
C SER A 51 -0.84 0.91 -0.23
N LEU A 52 -1.45 -0.23 0.06
CA LEU A 52 -0.76 -1.38 0.63
C LEU A 52 0.10 -2.09 -0.42
N GLU A 53 1.01 -2.95 0.03
CA GLU A 53 1.80 -3.84 -0.84
C GLU A 53 0.95 -4.78 -1.71
N ASP A 54 -0.25 -5.12 -1.25
CA ASP A 54 -1.25 -5.89 -1.99
C ASP A 54 -1.91 -5.07 -3.12
N GLY A 55 -1.74 -3.74 -3.13
CA GLY A 55 -2.35 -2.82 -4.09
C GLY A 55 -3.68 -2.21 -3.62
N THR A 56 -4.14 -2.56 -2.41
CA THR A 56 -5.30 -1.94 -1.77
C THR A 56 -5.04 -0.44 -1.56
N PRO A 57 -5.85 0.48 -2.10
CA PRO A 57 -5.66 1.92 -1.91
C PRO A 57 -5.98 2.32 -0.48
N LEU A 58 -5.22 3.29 0.05
CA LEU A 58 -5.43 3.85 1.38
C LEU A 58 -5.82 5.32 1.27
N HIS A 59 -6.69 5.75 2.17
CA HIS A 59 -7.02 7.14 2.36
C HIS A 59 -6.17 7.70 3.49
N TYR A 60 -5.48 8.82 3.26
CA TYR A 60 -4.78 9.53 4.32
C TYR A 60 -5.80 10.40 5.05
N GLU A 61 -5.94 10.19 6.36
CA GLU A 61 -6.86 10.96 7.19
C GLU A 61 -6.13 12.16 7.81
N ASP A 62 -5.18 11.90 8.72
CA ASP A 62 -4.51 12.94 9.49
C ASP A 62 -3.20 12.44 10.11
N GLU A 63 -2.23 13.31 10.40
CA GLU A 63 -0.94 13.08 11.11
C GLU A 63 -0.41 11.63 11.26
N CYS A 64 -0.38 10.82 10.18
CA CYS A 64 0.03 9.40 10.11
C CYS A 64 -1.04 8.30 10.31
N PHE A 65 -2.32 8.65 10.16
CA PHE A 65 -3.46 7.74 10.11
C PHE A 65 -3.88 7.47 8.66
N PHE A 66 -4.04 6.20 8.33
CA PHE A 66 -4.52 5.75 7.03
C PHE A 66 -5.78 4.90 7.18
N ALA A 67 -6.86 5.28 6.53
CA ALA A 67 -8.07 4.48 6.45
C ALA A 67 -8.02 3.53 5.24
N THR A 68 -8.30 2.27 5.50
CA THR A 68 -8.58 1.29 4.44
C THR A 68 -10.02 1.45 3.94
N PRO A 69 -10.34 1.00 2.71
CA PRO A 69 -11.71 1.00 2.20
C PRO A 69 -12.65 0.12 3.04
N GLY A 70 -12.10 -0.81 3.81
CA GLY A 70 -12.84 -1.67 4.74
C GLY A 70 -13.08 -1.05 6.12
N GLY A 71 -12.72 0.23 6.33
CA GLY A 71 -12.93 0.93 7.60
C GLY A 71 -11.90 0.62 8.68
N LYS A 72 -10.85 -0.15 8.38
CA LYS A 72 -9.71 -0.33 9.29
C LYS A 72 -8.80 0.90 9.24
N MET A 73 -8.27 1.28 10.39
CA MET A 73 -7.35 2.40 10.54
C MET A 73 -5.93 1.88 10.79
N LEU A 74 -4.97 2.39 10.03
CA LEU A 74 -3.55 2.08 10.14
C LEU A 74 -2.83 3.29 10.71
N THR A 75 -1.92 3.03 11.63
CA THR A 75 -1.08 4.04 12.26
C THR A 75 0.38 3.76 11.95
N ARG A 76 1.15 4.80 11.65
CA ARG A 76 2.60 4.68 11.49
C ARG A 76 3.19 4.23 12.83
N CYS A 77 4.02 3.20 12.82
CA CYS A 77 4.78 2.84 14.01
C CYS A 77 5.71 4.03 14.34
N ALA A 78 5.55 4.64 15.50
CA ALA A 78 6.57 5.55 16.05
C ALA A 78 7.82 4.70 16.30
N SER A 79 8.87 4.94 15.52
CA SER A 79 10.18 4.29 15.63
C SER A 79 10.86 4.59 16.95
#